data_AF-A0A395U266-F1
#
_entry.id   AF-A0A395U266-F1
#
_cell.length_a   1.000
_cell.length_b   1.000
_cell.length_c   1.000
_cell.angle_alpha   90.00
_cell.angle_beta   90.00
_cell.angle_gamma   90.00
#
_symmetry.space_group_name_H-M   'P 1'
#
loop_
_entity.id
_entity.type
_entity.pdbx_description
1 polymer ?
#
loop_
_entity_poly.entity_id
_entity_poly.type
_entity_poly.pdbx_seq_one_letter_code
_entity_poly.pdbx_strand_id
1 'polypeptide(L)'
;MAFSEIEQKRYEKVVEKYLENCRPPVEIRDQLDIGYRLDGQAIEIFEIRPRWDDPSEKLEHPVARVKYYKSRNEWKIYWMKSDLKWHAYEPIPEVKFLEVFFEILQDDAYGCFWG
;
A
#
# COMPACT_ATOMS: atom_id res chain seq x y z
N MET A 1 -13.32 13.85 -8.30
CA MET A 1 -12.94 14.80 -7.23
C MET A 1 -11.72 14.24 -6.54
N ALA A 2 -10.69 15.04 -6.30
CA ALA A 2 -9.53 14.61 -5.51
C ALA A 2 -9.86 14.68 -4.00
N PHE A 3 -8.98 14.15 -3.15
CA PHE A 3 -8.97 14.53 -1.74
C PHE A 3 -8.76 16.04 -1.59
N SER A 4 -9.35 16.64 -0.56
CA SER A 4 -8.96 17.99 -0.12
C SER A 4 -7.56 17.95 0.49
N GLU A 5 -6.85 19.09 0.53
CA GLU A 5 -5.51 19.18 1.12
C GLU A 5 -5.46 18.70 2.58
N ILE A 6 -6.53 18.92 3.35
CA ILE A 6 -6.65 18.45 4.73
C ILE A 6 -6.77 16.93 4.80
N GLU A 7 -7.61 16.34 3.93
CA GLU A 7 -7.76 14.89 3.82
C GLU A 7 -6.43 14.23 3.39
N GLN A 8 -5.74 14.80 2.40
CA GLN A 8 -4.44 14.30 1.95
C GLN A 8 -3.43 14.27 3.08
N LYS A 9 -3.20 15.39 3.78
CA LYS A 9 -2.27 15.44 4.91
C LYS A 9 -2.64 14.49 6.03
N ARG A 10 -3.94 14.28 6.28
CA ARG A 10 -4.40 13.31 7.27
C ARG A 10 -4.00 11.89 6.88
N TYR A 11 -4.28 11.49 5.64
CA TYR A 11 -3.96 10.13 5.19
C TYR A 11 -2.47 9.91 5.04
N GLU A 12 -1.74 10.91 4.53
CA GLU A 12 -0.28 10.92 4.49
C GLU A 12 0.32 10.60 5.86
N LYS A 13 -0.12 11.31 6.91
CA LYS A 13 0.34 11.05 8.28
C LYS A 13 0.03 9.64 8.78
N VAL A 14 -1.12 9.06 8.41
CA VAL A 14 -1.47 7.67 8.79
C VAL A 14 -0.58 6.68 8.04
N VAL A 15 -0.34 6.89 6.75
CA VAL A 15 0.53 6.05 5.92
C VAL A 15 1.97 6.12 6.42
N GLU A 16 2.48 7.31 6.71
CA GLU A 16 3.82 7.50 7.25
C GLU A 16 3.98 6.77 8.59
N LYS A 17 3.01 6.91 9.49
CA LYS A 17 3.03 6.18 10.77
C LYS A 17 3.04 4.67 10.59
N TYR A 18 2.30 4.14 9.61
CA TYR A 18 2.35 2.72 9.28
C TYR A 18 3.72 2.32 8.74
N LEU A 19 4.26 3.09 7.79
CA LEU A 19 5.57 2.83 7.21
C LEU A 19 6.69 2.92 8.24
N GLU A 20 6.61 3.79 9.24
CA GLU A 20 7.58 3.83 10.34
C GLU A 20 7.62 2.52 11.14
N ASN A 21 6.47 1.85 11.31
CA ASN A 21 6.40 0.55 11.99
C ASN A 21 6.84 -0.62 11.10
N CYS A 22 6.60 -0.55 9.79
CA CYS A 22 6.94 -1.61 8.85
C CYS A 22 8.33 -1.48 8.24
N ARG A 23 8.92 -0.27 8.23
CA ARG A 23 10.21 -0.03 7.59
C ARG A 23 11.30 -0.85 8.28
N PRO A 24 12.06 -1.64 7.51
CA PRO A 24 13.16 -2.37 8.08
C PRO A 24 14.26 -1.42 8.57
N PRO A 25 15.18 -1.92 9.42
CA PRO A 25 16.36 -1.19 9.87
C PRO A 25 17.11 -0.56 8.69
N VAL A 26 17.76 0.57 8.92
CA VAL A 26 18.48 1.34 7.87
C VAL A 26 19.45 0.45 7.09
N GLU A 27 20.07 -0.53 7.75
CA GLU A 27 21.00 -1.49 7.15
C GLU A 27 20.37 -2.40 6.08
N ILE A 28 19.05 -2.62 6.14
CA ILE A 28 18.30 -3.48 5.22
C ILE A 28 17.57 -2.64 4.16
N ARG A 29 17.40 -1.32 4.35
CA ARG A 29 16.67 -0.45 3.41
C ARG A 29 17.27 -0.40 2.02
N ASP A 30 18.55 -0.68 1.88
CA ASP A 30 19.19 -0.81 0.55
C ASP A 30 18.79 -2.09 -0.18
N GLN A 31 18.36 -3.13 0.56
CA GLN A 31 17.92 -4.42 0.03
C GLN A 31 16.40 -4.54 -0.06
N LEU A 32 15.67 -3.88 0.84
CA LEU A 32 14.22 -3.91 0.92
C LEU A 32 13.73 -2.61 1.56
N ASP A 33 13.00 -1.81 0.82
CA ASP A 33 12.29 -0.64 1.35
C ASP A 33 10.81 -0.69 0.96
N ILE A 34 9.97 0.06 1.67
CA ILE A 34 8.54 0.16 1.40
C ILE A 34 8.20 1.62 1.12
N GLY A 35 7.65 1.84 -0.06
CA GLY A 35 7.17 3.12 -0.54
C GLY A 35 5.65 3.18 -0.59
N TYR A 36 5.13 4.40 -0.72
CA TYR A 36 3.73 4.64 -1.02
C TYR A 36 3.58 5.75 -2.05
N ARG A 37 2.48 5.71 -2.79
CA ARG A 37 2.10 6.69 -3.79
C ARG A 37 0.65 7.09 -3.56
N LEU A 38 0.41 8.38 -3.45
CA LEU A 38 -0.93 8.94 -3.32
C LEU A 38 -1.36 9.50 -4.67
N ASP A 39 -2.31 8.83 -5.33
CA ASP A 39 -2.88 9.21 -6.61
C ASP A 39 -4.35 9.63 -6.43
N GLY A 40 -4.55 10.94 -6.21
CA GLY A 40 -5.87 11.57 -6.13
C GLY A 40 -6.71 11.12 -4.94
N GLN A 41 -7.35 9.95 -5.04
CA GLN A 41 -8.13 9.29 -3.99
C GLN A 41 -7.70 7.83 -3.73
N ALA A 42 -6.61 7.40 -4.36
CA ALA A 42 -6.03 6.10 -4.16
C ALA A 42 -4.67 6.23 -3.46
N ILE A 43 -4.39 5.29 -2.58
CA ILE A 43 -3.10 5.10 -1.94
C ILE A 43 -2.60 3.74 -2.41
N GLU A 44 -1.44 3.73 -3.03
CA GLU A 44 -0.76 2.53 -3.49
C GLU A 44 0.48 2.33 -2.64
N ILE A 45 0.68 1.12 -2.17
CA ILE A 45 1.83 0.68 -1.40
C ILE A 45 2.61 -0.25 -2.29
N PHE A 46 3.90 0.00 -2.38
CA PHE A 46 4.80 -0.76 -3.21
C PHE A 46 6.09 -1.00 -2.45
N GLU A 47 6.70 -2.11 -2.77
CA GLU A 47 7.97 -2.52 -2.23
C GLU A 47 9.08 -2.15 -3.22
N ILE A 48 10.20 -1.67 -2.70
CA ILE A 48 11.35 -1.27 -3.48
C ILE A 48 12.45 -2.28 -3.18
N ARG A 49 12.83 -3.07 -4.18
CA ARG A 49 13.95 -4.01 -4.07
C ARG A 49 14.95 -3.77 -5.20
N PRO A 50 16.26 -3.95 -4.96
CA PRO A 50 17.21 -4.02 -6.04
C PRO A 50 16.85 -5.18 -6.96
N ARG A 51 17.06 -4.96 -8.25
CA ARG A 51 16.86 -5.99 -9.26
C ARG A 51 17.86 -7.13 -9.00
N TRP A 52 17.40 -8.36 -9.18
CA TRP A 52 18.18 -9.55 -8.83
C TRP A 52 19.49 -9.68 -9.62
N ASP A 53 19.54 -9.19 -10.87
CA ASP A 53 20.71 -9.21 -11.74
C ASP A 53 21.53 -7.91 -11.75
N ASP A 54 20.95 -6.77 -11.36
CA ASP A 54 21.65 -5.50 -11.23
C ASP A 54 21.21 -4.73 -9.97
N PRO A 55 21.99 -4.80 -8.88
CA PRO A 55 21.69 -4.07 -7.64
C PRO A 55 21.64 -2.55 -7.79
N SER A 56 22.14 -2.01 -8.91
CA SER A 56 22.10 -0.58 -9.21
C SER A 56 20.70 -0.13 -9.66
N GLU A 57 19.89 -1.05 -10.21
CA GLU A 57 18.51 -0.80 -10.58
C GLU A 57 17.57 -1.18 -9.43
N LYS A 58 16.69 -0.25 -9.02
CA LYS A 58 15.64 -0.52 -8.04
C LYS A 58 14.31 -0.73 -8.76
N LEU A 59 13.65 -1.84 -8.47
CA LEU A 59 12.31 -2.16 -8.98
C LEU A 59 11.26 -1.86 -7.93
N GLU A 60 10.16 -1.27 -8.38
CA GLU A 60 8.95 -1.07 -7.58
C GLU A 60 7.98 -2.24 -7.82
N HIS A 61 7.71 -3.00 -6.78
CA HIS A 61 6.75 -4.10 -6.78
C HIS A 61 5.46 -3.64 -6.11
N PRO A 62 4.35 -3.48 -6.85
CA PRO A 62 3.08 -3.10 -6.25
C PRO A 62 2.59 -4.20 -5.31
N VAL A 63 2.33 -3.82 -4.05
CA VAL A 63 1.89 -4.73 -2.98
C VAL A 63 0.37 -4.64 -2.83
N ALA A 64 -0.10 -3.43 -2.49
CA ALA A 64 -1.49 -3.19 -2.19
C ALA A 64 -1.93 -1.82 -2.69
N ARG A 65 -3.19 -1.69 -3.07
CA ARG A 65 -3.77 -0.42 -3.45
C ARG A 65 -5.12 -0.26 -2.78
N VAL A 66 -5.36 0.90 -2.18
CA VAL A 66 -6.63 1.22 -1.57
C VAL A 66 -7.20 2.48 -2.20
N LYS A 67 -8.50 2.51 -2.50
CA LYS A 67 -9.16 3.64 -3.15
C LYS A 67 -10.37 4.10 -2.35
N TYR A 68 -10.42 5.39 -2.03
CA TYR A 68 -11.55 5.98 -1.34
C TYR A 68 -12.68 6.32 -2.29
N TYR A 69 -13.89 5.90 -1.94
CA TYR A 69 -15.13 6.18 -2.63
C TYR A 69 -15.98 7.13 -1.80
N LYS A 70 -15.87 8.44 -2.06
CA LYS A 70 -16.64 9.49 -1.36
C LYS A 70 -18.16 9.26 -1.38
N SER A 71 -18.70 8.68 -2.45
CA SER A 71 -20.14 8.39 -2.56
C SER A 71 -20.64 7.36 -1.56
N ARG A 72 -19.76 6.46 -1.10
CA ARG A 72 -20.07 5.40 -0.12
C ARG A 72 -19.40 5.62 1.22
N ASN A 73 -18.48 6.59 1.31
CA ASN A 73 -17.65 6.85 2.49
C ASN A 73 -16.86 5.60 2.93
N GLU A 74 -16.30 4.90 1.94
CA GLU A 74 -15.63 3.59 2.10
C GLU A 74 -14.35 3.53 1.26
N TRP A 75 -13.40 2.75 1.73
CA TRP A 75 -12.15 2.43 1.07
C TRP A 75 -12.24 1.04 0.46
N LYS A 76 -12.00 0.91 -0.85
CA LYS A 76 -11.87 -0.41 -1.48
C LYS A 76 -10.43 -0.84 -1.52
N ILE A 77 -10.20 -2.10 -1.14
CA ILE A 77 -8.88 -2.72 -1.08
C ILE A 77 -8.66 -3.54 -2.35
N TYR A 78 -7.49 -3.36 -2.94
CA TYR A 78 -7.03 -4.06 -4.11
C TYR A 78 -5.65 -4.67 -3.86
N TRP A 79 -5.43 -5.83 -4.44
CA TRP A 79 -4.15 -6.56 -4.43
C TRP A 79 -3.73 -6.84 -5.87
N MET A 80 -2.42 -6.90 -6.11
CA MET A 80 -1.86 -7.25 -7.41
C MET A 80 -1.78 -8.77 -7.49
N LYS A 81 -2.56 -9.42 -8.36
CA LYS A 81 -2.40 -10.88 -8.59
C LYS A 81 -1.24 -11.13 -9.56
N SER A 82 -0.83 -12.40 -9.66
CA SER A 82 0.20 -12.86 -10.61
C SER A 82 -0.13 -12.58 -12.08
N ASP A 83 -1.37 -12.19 -12.41
CA ASP A 83 -1.77 -11.74 -13.75
C ASP A 83 -1.41 -10.27 -14.03
N LEU A 84 -0.70 -9.62 -13.10
CA LEU A 84 -0.31 -8.22 -13.11
C LEU A 84 -1.50 -7.25 -13.17
N LYS A 85 -2.65 -7.66 -12.64
CA LYS A 85 -3.85 -6.82 -12.56
C LYS A 85 -4.24 -6.61 -11.10
N TRP A 86 -4.87 -5.46 -10.87
CA TRP A 86 -5.48 -5.13 -9.59
C TRP A 86 -6.81 -5.86 -9.44
N HIS A 87 -6.91 -6.72 -8.44
CA HIS A 87 -8.14 -7.41 -8.05
C HIS A 87 -8.65 -6.88 -6.73
N ALA A 88 -9.95 -6.89 -6.51
CA ALA A 88 -10.49 -6.59 -5.19
C ALA A 88 -10.06 -7.67 -4.20
N TYR A 89 -9.76 -7.28 -2.96
CA TYR A 89 -9.42 -8.22 -1.91
C TYR A 89 -10.68 -8.95 -1.44
N GLU A 90 -10.88 -10.19 -1.90
CA GLU A 90 -12.13 -10.94 -1.71
C GLU A 90 -12.55 -11.13 -0.24
N PRO A 91 -11.65 -11.39 0.72
CA PRO A 91 -12.03 -11.55 2.12
C PRO A 91 -12.63 -10.26 2.72
N ILE A 92 -12.01 -9.11 2.43
CA ILE A 92 -12.43 -7.79 2.92
C ILE A 92 -12.26 -6.78 1.78
N PRO A 93 -13.25 -6.66 0.88
CA PRO A 93 -13.10 -5.83 -0.32
C PRO A 93 -13.22 -4.34 -0.01
N GLU A 94 -13.85 -3.99 1.11
CA GLU A 94 -14.07 -2.61 1.51
C GLU A 94 -13.99 -2.42 3.03
N VAL A 95 -13.43 -1.28 3.45
CA VAL A 95 -13.27 -0.88 4.84
C VAL A 95 -13.68 0.57 5.02
N LYS A 96 -14.19 0.93 6.20
CA LYS A 96 -14.56 2.33 6.49
C LYS A 96 -13.37 3.20 6.89
N PHE A 97 -12.38 2.59 7.53
CA PHE A 97 -11.22 3.28 8.08
C PHE A 97 -9.95 2.79 7.40
N LEU A 98 -9.08 3.73 7.06
CA LEU A 98 -7.79 3.43 6.44
C LEU A 98 -6.88 2.62 7.38
N GLU A 99 -7.01 2.80 8.69
CA GLU A 99 -6.27 2.03 9.71
C GLU A 99 -6.55 0.52 9.60
N VAL A 100 -7.80 0.14 9.33
CA VAL A 100 -8.19 -1.27 9.15
C VAL A 100 -7.53 -1.86 7.90
N PHE A 101 -7.36 -1.07 6.84
CA PHE A 101 -6.62 -1.53 5.65
C PHE A 101 -5.16 -1.86 6.00
N PHE A 102 -4.51 -1.04 6.85
CA PHE A 102 -3.15 -1.30 7.31
C PHE A 102 -3.04 -2.54 8.20
N GLU A 103 -4.03 -2.78 9.06
CA GLU A 103 -4.11 -4.01 9.85
C GLU A 103 -4.21 -5.24 8.95
N ILE A 104 -5.06 -5.20 7.91
CA ILE A 104 -5.21 -6.29 6.92
C ILE A 104 -3.90 -6.51 6.16
N LEU A 105 -3.22 -5.42 5.79
CA LEU A 105 -1.95 -5.48 5.07
C LEU A 105 -0.82 -6.07 5.91
N GLN A 106 -0.82 -5.81 7.21
CA GLN A 106 0.19 -6.33 8.14
C GLN A 106 -0.10 -7.78 8.55
N ASP A 107 -1.38 -8.11 8.78
CA ASP A 107 -1.80 -9.46 9.13
C ASP A 107 -1.55 -10.42 7.97
N ASP A 108 -1.80 -9.97 6.74
CA ASP A 108 -1.65 -10.72 5.48
C ASP A 108 -2.02 -12.20 5.63
N ALA A 109 -3.17 -12.47 6.29
CA ALA A 109 -3.58 -13.83 6.66
C ALA A 109 -3.65 -14.81 5.48
N TYR A 110 -3.77 -14.27 4.26
CA TYR A 110 -3.90 -15.04 3.02
C TYR A 110 -2.62 -15.04 2.16
N GLY A 111 -1.54 -14.39 2.61
CA GLY A 111 -0.29 -14.26 1.84
C GLY A 111 -0.49 -13.56 0.50
N CYS A 112 -1.46 -12.65 0.43
CA CYS A 112 -1.86 -11.96 -0.79
C CYS A 112 -1.01 -10.73 -1.07
N PHE A 113 -0.34 -10.17 -0.06
CA PHE A 113 0.38 -8.91 -0.18
C PHE A 113 1.91 -9.11 -0.17
N TRP A 114 2.43 -9.86 0.80
CA TRP A 114 3.87 -10.05 1.01
C TRP A 114 4.38 -11.46 0.65
N GLY A 115 3.49 -12.30 0.10
CA GLY A 115 3.75 -13.71 -0.24
C GLY A 115 4.70 -13.94 -1.41
#